data_AF-A0A2V9SH79-F1
#
_entry.id   AF-A0A2V9SH79-F1
#
_cell.length_a   1.000
_cell.length_b   1.000
_cell.length_c   1.000
_cell.angle_alpha   90.00
_cell.angle_beta   90.00
_cell.angle_gamma   90.00
#
_symmetry.space_group_name_H-M   'P 1'
#
loop_
_entity.id
_entity.type
_entity.pdbx_description
1 polymer ?
#
loop_
_entity_poly.entity_id
_entity_poly.type
_entity_poly.pdbx_seq_one_letter_code
_entity_poly.pdbx_strand_id
1 'polypeptide(L)'
;VIAAAASIGIPGFSGFVAEITILIGAWKAYPLAVWITGAGMVLVAAFTLRALKQSFFGEAGSGVVRLQEGRVALDPDWNEQQSITAAEKIGACLLMFATLVVGVYPKLLLDRIMPAVEAMRFLKSGG
;
A
#
# COMPACT_ATOMS: atom_id res chain seq x y z
N VAL A 1 -7.95 4.11 8.10
CA VAL A 1 -7.46 5.41 7.58
C VAL A 1 -5.94 5.48 7.47
N ILE A 2 -5.17 5.38 8.56
CA ILE A 2 -3.71 5.64 8.50
C ILE A 2 -2.94 4.65 7.62
N ALA A 3 -3.28 3.36 7.65
CA ALA A 3 -2.67 2.36 6.75
C ALA A 3 -2.98 2.62 5.27
N ALA A 4 -4.20 3.06 4.94
CA ALA A 4 -4.58 3.43 3.59
C ALA A 4 -3.84 4.70 3.13
N ALA A 5 -3.69 5.67 4.03
CA ALA A 5 -2.93 6.89 3.80
C ALA A 5 -1.43 6.56 3.56
N ALA A 6 -0.85 5.68 4.36
CA ALA A 6 0.51 5.16 4.18
C ALA A 6 0.68 4.45 2.83
N SER A 7 -0.33 3.71 2.38
CA SER A 7 -0.31 2.97 1.11
C SER A 7 -0.42 3.85 -0.14
N ILE A 8 -0.87 5.10 -0.01
CA ILE A 8 -0.98 6.06 -1.13
C ILE A 8 0.35 6.78 -1.41
N GLY A 9 1.39 6.53 -0.61
CA GLY A 9 2.70 7.15 -0.81
C GLY A 9 2.86 8.49 -0.08
N ILE A 10 2.34 8.60 1.15
CA ILE A 10 2.59 9.78 1.97
C ILE A 10 4.08 9.86 2.36
N PRO A 11 4.70 11.05 2.28
CA PRO A 11 6.08 11.25 2.72
C PRO A 11 6.30 10.75 4.16
N GLY A 12 7.35 9.97 4.37
CA GLY A 12 7.68 9.36 5.68
C GLY A 12 7.27 7.90 5.83
N PHE A 13 6.50 7.34 4.88
CA PHE A 13 6.23 5.90 4.79
C PHE A 13 7.08 5.24 3.70
N SER A 14 7.36 3.94 3.87
CA SER A 14 8.18 3.15 2.95
C SER A 14 7.68 3.15 1.50
N GLY A 15 6.35 3.21 1.29
CA GLY A 15 5.74 3.25 -0.04
C GLY A 15 6.21 4.43 -0.89
N PHE A 16 6.27 5.64 -0.29
CA PHE A 16 6.72 6.84 -1.00
C PHE A 16 8.17 6.72 -1.49
N VAL A 17 9.07 6.22 -0.63
CA VAL A 17 10.48 6.05 -1.01
C VAL A 17 10.64 5.02 -2.13
N ALA A 18 9.86 3.93 -2.08
CA ALA A 18 9.85 2.93 -3.13
C ALA A 18 9.41 3.54 -4.47
N GLU A 19 8.33 4.33 -4.49
CA GLU A 19 7.81 4.97 -5.69
C GLU A 19 8.81 5.96 -6.30
N ILE A 20 9.43 6.83 -5.50
CA ILE A 20 10.46 7.76 -5.99
C ILE A 20 11.67 7.00 -6.57
N THR A 21 12.11 5.93 -5.90
CA THR A 21 13.24 5.12 -6.38
C THR A 21 12.92 4.45 -7.72
N ILE A 22 11.70 3.92 -7.86
CA ILE A 22 11.21 3.31 -9.11
C ILE A 22 11.13 4.35 -10.22
N LEU A 23 10.57 5.54 -9.97
CA LEU A 23 10.47 6.59 -10.97
C LEU A 23 11.84 7.09 -11.45
N ILE A 24 12.79 7.30 -10.54
CA ILE A 24 14.16 7.70 -10.89
C ILE A 24 14.85 6.60 -11.73
N GLY A 25 14.66 5.33 -11.36
CA GLY A 25 15.19 4.19 -12.11
C GLY A 25 14.57 4.07 -13.50
N ALA A 26 13.24 4.19 -13.59
CA ALA A 26 12.48 4.12 -14.84
C ALA A 26 12.83 5.28 -15.77
N TRP A 27 13.02 6.50 -15.25
CA TRP A 27 13.41 7.65 -16.07
C TRP A 27 14.74 7.43 -16.79
N LYS A 28 15.73 6.82 -16.10
CA LYS A 28 17.04 6.54 -16.68
C LYS A 28 17.02 5.47 -17.77
N ALA A 29 16.07 4.53 -17.72
CA ALA A 29 15.99 3.42 -18.66
C ALA A 29 14.98 3.67 -19.79
N TYR A 30 13.79 4.18 -19.45
CA TYR A 30 12.64 4.32 -20.34
C TYR A 30 11.79 5.56 -19.96
N PRO A 31 12.18 6.78 -20.41
CA PRO A 31 11.52 8.03 -19.99
C PRO A 31 10.04 8.12 -20.41
N LEU A 32 9.64 7.48 -21.52
CA LEU A 32 8.24 7.41 -21.94
C LEU A 32 7.37 6.58 -20.98
N ALA A 33 7.93 5.51 -20.40
CA ALA A 33 7.21 4.66 -19.47
C ALA A 33 6.83 5.39 -18.17
N VAL A 34 7.60 6.41 -17.78
CA VAL A 34 7.35 7.22 -16.58
C VAL A 34 6.00 7.92 -16.63
N TRP A 35 5.56 8.37 -17.81
CA TRP A 35 4.23 8.97 -17.98
C TRP A 35 3.10 7.98 -17.69
N ILE A 36 3.24 6.75 -18.17
CA ILE A 36 2.27 5.67 -17.93
C ILE A 36 2.26 5.30 -16.44
N THR A 37 3.44 5.16 -15.84
CA THR A 37 3.56 4.88 -14.40
C THR A 37 2.94 6.00 -13.57
N GLY A 38 3.19 7.27 -13.90
CA GLY A 38 2.60 8.41 -13.22
C GLY A 38 1.07 8.42 -13.30
N ALA A 39 0.50 8.13 -14.47
CA ALA A 39 -0.95 8.00 -14.63
C ALA A 39 -1.52 6.84 -13.78
N GLY A 40 -0.83 5.70 -13.75
CA GLY A 40 -1.19 4.56 -12.91
C GLY A 40 -1.18 4.88 -11.41
N MET A 41 -0.18 5.62 -10.94
CA MET A 41 -0.09 6.05 -9.53
C MET A 41 -1.30 6.92 -9.13
N VAL A 42 -1.68 7.89 -9.97
CA VAL A 42 -2.86 8.74 -9.72
C VAL A 42 -4.13 7.90 -9.66
N LEU A 43 -4.28 6.92 -10.56
CA LEU A 43 -5.43 6.01 -10.57
C LEU A 43 -5.51 5.18 -9.28
N VAL A 44 -4.39 4.61 -8.83
CA VAL A 44 -4.31 3.83 -7.58
C VAL A 44 -4.66 4.70 -6.37
N ALA A 45 -4.15 5.93 -6.32
CA ALA A 45 -4.47 6.88 -5.25
C ALA A 45 -5.97 7.22 -5.23
N ALA A 46 -6.56 7.52 -6.40
CA ALA A 46 -7.98 7.84 -6.52
C ALA A 46 -8.87 6.65 -6.11
N PHE A 47 -8.52 5.43 -6.53
CA PHE A 47 -9.27 4.23 -6.15
C PHE A 47 -9.19 3.95 -4.64
N THR A 48 -7.99 4.03 -4.06
CA THR A 48 -7.79 3.84 -2.62
C THR A 48 -8.56 4.90 -1.81
N LEU A 49 -8.52 6.16 -2.25
CA LEU A 49 -9.26 7.24 -1.60
C LEU A 49 -10.77 7.04 -1.71
N ARG A 50 -11.27 6.59 -2.87
CA ARG A 50 -12.69 6.24 -3.06
C ARG A 50 -13.11 5.11 -2.11
N ALA A 51 -12.32 4.04 -2.03
CA ALA A 51 -12.59 2.92 -1.13
C ALA A 51 -12.56 3.33 0.34
N LEU A 52 -11.61 4.20 0.73
CA LEU A 52 -11.54 4.77 2.07
C LEU A 52 -12.78 5.61 2.39
N LYS A 53 -13.23 6.45 1.45
CA LYS A 53 -14.43 7.26 1.62
C LYS A 53 -15.67 6.37 1.76
N GLN A 54 -15.80 5.31 0.97
CA GLN A 54 -16.93 4.39 1.05
C GLN A 54 -16.94 3.56 2.34
N SER A 55 -15.77 3.11 2.82
CA SER A 55 -15.68 2.25 4.00
C SER A 55 -15.82 3.00 5.34
N PHE A 56 -15.37 4.25 5.43
CA PHE A 56 -15.44 5.04 6.67
C PHE A 56 -16.53 6.11 6.65
N PHE A 57 -16.97 6.58 5.47
CA PHE A 57 -17.92 7.68 5.31
C PHE A 57 -19.09 7.34 4.37
N GLY A 58 -19.18 6.12 3.85
CA GLY A 58 -20.37 5.68 3.12
C GLY A 58 -21.51 5.50 4.11
N GLU A 59 -22.66 6.13 3.84
CA GLU A 59 -23.87 6.10 4.66
C GLU A 59 -24.08 4.77 5.42
N ALA A 60 -24.27 4.88 6.73
CA ALA A 60 -24.85 3.85 7.60
C ALA A 60 -26.35 3.55 7.27
N GLY A 61 -26.78 3.78 6.03
CA GLY A 61 -28.18 3.92 5.65
C GLY A 61 -28.45 3.49 4.23
N SER A 62 -28.11 2.26 3.87
CA SER A 62 -28.87 1.44 2.92
C SER A 62 -28.13 0.12 2.73
N GLY A 63 -28.69 -0.94 3.30
CA GLY A 63 -28.19 -2.32 3.22
C GLY A 63 -28.20 -2.86 1.80
N VAL A 64 -27.28 -2.40 0.97
CA VAL A 64 -26.94 -3.03 -0.30
C VAL A 64 -25.42 -3.10 -0.41
N VAL A 65 -24.81 -3.77 0.57
CA VAL A 65 -23.56 -4.46 0.30
C VAL A 65 -23.96 -5.63 -0.59
N ARG A 66 -23.71 -5.51 -1.90
CA ARG A 66 -23.73 -6.64 -2.84
C ARG A 66 -22.57 -7.57 -2.45
N LEU A 67 -22.77 -8.31 -1.39
CA LEU A 67 -21.91 -9.42 -1.01
C LEU A 67 -22.02 -10.45 -2.13
N GLN A 68 -20.86 -10.71 -2.74
CA GLN A 68 -20.57 -11.82 -3.63
C GLN A 68 -21.31 -13.09 -3.14
N GLU A 69 -22.03 -13.76 -4.04
CA GLU A 69 -22.75 -15.00 -3.73
C GLU A 69 -21.84 -16.01 -3.03
N GLY A 70 -22.22 -16.35 -1.80
CA GLY A 70 -21.64 -17.46 -1.04
C GLY A 70 -20.78 -17.03 0.14
N ARG A 71 -21.40 -16.48 1.20
CA ARG A 71 -21.14 -16.85 2.61
C ARG A 71 -22.02 -16.06 3.58
N VAL A 72 -22.71 -16.84 4.42
CA VAL A 72 -23.33 -16.54 5.73
C VAL A 72 -24.49 -15.53 5.70
N ALA A 73 -25.68 -16.04 6.03
CA ALA A 73 -26.85 -15.22 6.32
C ALA A 73 -26.51 -14.25 7.45
N LEU A 74 -26.67 -12.95 7.19
CA LEU A 74 -26.42 -11.90 8.17
C LEU A 74 -27.49 -12.01 9.27
N ASP A 75 -27.10 -12.47 10.43
CA ASP A 75 -27.86 -12.54 11.68
C ASP A 75 -28.37 -11.12 12.01
N PRO A 76 -29.66 -10.84 12.22
CA PRO A 76 -30.17 -9.47 12.40
C PRO A 76 -29.74 -8.75 13.70
N ASP A 77 -28.76 -9.26 14.45
CA ASP A 77 -28.28 -8.74 15.73
C ASP A 77 -26.89 -8.08 15.62
N TRP A 78 -26.70 -7.22 14.61
CA TRP A 78 -25.43 -6.50 14.32
C TRP A 78 -25.08 -5.38 15.32
N ASN A 79 -25.44 -5.54 16.60
CA ASN A 79 -25.10 -4.59 17.68
C ASN A 79 -23.90 -5.02 18.53
N GLU A 80 -23.19 -6.08 18.15
CA GLU A 80 -21.83 -6.29 18.66
C GLU A 80 -20.85 -5.66 17.68
N GLN A 81 -20.51 -4.38 17.90
CA GLN A 81 -19.24 -3.83 17.42
C GLN A 81 -18.12 -4.70 17.99
N GLN A 82 -17.74 -5.76 17.28
CA GLN A 82 -16.62 -6.62 17.65
C GLN A 82 -15.40 -5.73 17.79
N SER A 83 -15.01 -5.50 19.04
CA SER A 83 -13.84 -4.71 19.38
C SER A 83 -12.62 -5.39 18.78
N ILE A 84 -11.81 -4.63 18.03
CA ILE A 84 -10.51 -5.07 17.49
C ILE A 84 -9.77 -5.88 18.53
N THR A 85 -9.40 -7.11 18.17
CA THR A 85 -8.70 -8.03 19.06
C THR A 85 -7.31 -7.47 19.36
N ALA A 86 -6.80 -7.70 20.59
CA ALA A 86 -5.49 -7.19 20.98
C ALA A 86 -4.36 -7.60 20.00
N ALA A 87 -4.45 -8.81 19.43
CA ALA A 87 -3.52 -9.30 18.42
C ALA A 87 -3.54 -8.44 17.13
N GLU A 88 -4.72 -8.03 16.65
CA GLU A 88 -4.87 -7.19 15.45
C GLU A 88 -4.27 -5.80 15.68
N LYS A 89 -4.48 -5.24 16.89
CA LYS A 89 -3.90 -3.93 17.25
C LYS A 89 -2.37 -3.99 17.30
N ILE A 90 -1.81 -5.05 17.88
CA ILE A 90 -0.35 -5.25 17.94
C ILE A 90 0.21 -5.42 16.53
N GLY A 91 -0.41 -6.26 15.69
CA GLY A 91 0.00 -6.45 14.31
C GLY A 91 -0.04 -5.16 13.50
N ALA A 92 -1.14 -4.40 13.59
CA ALA A 92 -1.26 -3.11 12.92
C ALA A 92 -0.20 -2.10 13.38
N CYS A 93 0.07 -2.05 14.70
CA CYS A 93 1.09 -1.18 15.26
C CYS A 93 2.49 -1.56 14.77
N LEU A 94 2.82 -2.85 14.73
CA LEU A 94 4.10 -3.36 14.24
C LEU A 94 4.32 -3.00 12.76
N LEU A 95 3.29 -3.19 11.92
CA LEU A 95 3.38 -2.84 10.49
C LEU A 95 3.51 -1.33 10.29
N MET A 96 2.75 -0.54 11.04
CA MET A 96 2.83 0.91 10.97
C MET A 96 4.21 1.43 11.42
N PHE A 97 4.77 0.85 12.47
CA PHE A 97 6.12 1.16 12.91
C PHE A 97 7.17 0.79 11.85
N ALA A 98 7.10 -0.43 11.30
CA ALA A 98 8.03 -0.88 10.28
C ALA A 98 8.00 0.00 9.03
N THR A 99 6.81 0.36 8.54
CA THR A 99 6.65 1.22 7.35
C THR A 99 7.17 2.64 7.59
N LEU A 100 7.03 3.19 8.80
CA LEU A 100 7.61 4.48 9.18
C LEU A 100 9.14 4.42 9.29
N VAL A 101 9.69 3.41 9.99
CA VAL A 101 11.15 3.26 10.14
C VAL A 101 11.83 3.14 8.78
N VAL A 102 11.27 2.32 7.89
CA VAL A 102 11.80 2.17 6.53
C VAL A 102 11.58 3.44 5.70
N GLY A 103 10.46 4.13 5.86
CA GLY A 103 10.19 5.39 5.16
C GLY A 103 11.14 6.52 5.55
N VAL A 104 11.47 6.63 6.84
CA VAL A 104 12.40 7.64 7.38
C VAL A 104 13.85 7.25 7.09
N TYR A 105 14.20 5.97 7.22
CA TYR A 105 15.55 5.46 7.01
C TYR A 105 15.58 4.31 6.00
N PRO A 106 15.47 4.62 4.69
CA PRO A 106 15.36 3.62 3.65
C PRO A 106 16.64 2.81 3.42
N LYS A 107 17.78 3.30 3.92
CA LYS A 107 19.08 2.61 3.82
C LYS A 107 19.05 1.20 4.42
N LEU A 108 18.26 0.97 5.48
CA LEU A 108 18.11 -0.36 6.11
C LEU A 108 17.65 -1.46 5.14
N LEU A 109 16.80 -1.11 4.17
CA LEU A 109 16.36 -2.02 3.12
C LEU A 109 17.26 -1.92 1.89
N LEU A 110 17.65 -0.70 1.49
CA LEU A 110 18.47 -0.50 0.30
C LEU A 110 19.81 -1.25 0.40
N ASP A 111 20.48 -1.25 1.55
CA ASP A 111 21.76 -1.93 1.75
C ASP A 111 21.66 -3.46 1.57
N ARG A 112 20.46 -4.04 1.80
CA ARG A 112 20.19 -5.46 1.53
C ARG A 112 19.80 -5.74 0.08
N ILE A 113 19.10 -4.81 -0.56
CA ILE A 113 18.59 -4.99 -1.93
C ILE A 113 19.70 -4.73 -2.97
N MET A 114 20.58 -3.77 -2.71
CA MET A 114 21.66 -3.37 -3.63
C MET A 114 22.57 -4.52 -4.08
N PRO A 115 23.10 -5.38 -3.19
CA PRO A 115 23.94 -6.51 -3.61
C PRO A 115 23.20 -7.51 -4.51
N ALA A 116 21.89 -7.72 -4.28
CA ALA A 116 21.07 -8.57 -5.14
C ALA A 116 20.87 -7.96 -6.54
N VAL A 117 20.69 -6.64 -6.61
CA VAL A 117 20.56 -5.91 -7.89
C VAL A 117 21.88 -5.94 -8.67
N GLU A 118 23.02 -5.76 -8.01
CA GLU A 118 24.34 -5.83 -8.63
C GLU A 118 24.61 -7.22 -9.23
N ALA A 119 24.30 -8.29 -8.47
CA ALA A 119 24.42 -9.66 -8.98
C ALA A 119 23.61 -9.88 -10.28
N MET A 120 22.38 -9.35 -10.35
CA MET A 120 21.58 -9.43 -11.59
C MET A 120 22.17 -8.61 -12.75
N ARG A 121 22.77 -7.45 -12.46
CA ARG A 121 23.43 -6.64 -13.50
C ARG A 121 24.67 -7.34 -14.06
N PHE A 122 25.44 -8.02 -13.22
CA PHE A 122 26.59 -8.81 -13.66
C PHE A 122 26.17 -9.97 -14.58
N LEU A 123 25.09 -10.69 -14.24
CA LEU A 123 24.56 -11.75 -15.12
C LEU A 123 24.11 -11.22 -16.50
N LYS A 124 23.52 -10.02 -16.55
CA LYS A 124 23.12 -9.39 -17.81
C LYS A 124 24.31 -8.86 -18.64
N SER A 125 25.41 -8.49 -17.99
CA SER A 125 26.61 -7.96 -18.66
C SER A 125 27.64 -9.03 -19.04
N GLY A 126 27.52 -10.24 -18.47
CA GLY A 126 28.47 -11.34 -18.64
C GLY A 126 28.06 -12.43 -19.62
N GLY A 127 27.03 -12.20 -20.44
CA GLY A 127 26.62 -13.06 -21.55
C GLY A 127 26.58 -12.27 -22.85
#